data_AF-Q9U7K8-F1
#
_entry.id   AF-Q9U7K8-F1
#
_cell.length_a   1.000
_cell.length_b   1.000
_cell.length_c   1.000
_cell.angle_alpha   90.00
_cell.angle_beta   90.00
_cell.angle_gamma   90.00
#
_symmetry.space_group_name_H-M   'P 1'
#
loop_
_entity.id
_entity.type
_entity.pdbx_description
1 polymer ?
#
loop_
_entity_poly.entity_id
_entity_poly.type
_entity_poly.pdbx_seq_one_letter_code
_entity_poly.pdbx_strand_id
1 'polypeptide(L)' 'SHNLETIDTKSTTSDTLLLEVCMAAKYEGQSITGYYPIYQTKYNDYGSPICTVL' A
#
# COMPACT_ATOMS: atom_id res chain seq x y z
N SER A 1 -1.61 9.88 -9.54
CA SER A 1 -1.17 8.94 -8.50
C SER A 1 -1.39 7.54 -9.01
N HIS A 2 -0.54 6.58 -8.64
CA HIS A 2 -0.72 5.16 -8.97
C HIS A 2 -0.94 4.42 -7.67
N ASN A 3 -2.15 3.90 -7.47
CA ASN A 3 -2.60 3.28 -6.23
C ASN A 3 -3.48 2.05 -6.55
N LEU A 4 -3.77 1.21 -5.56
CA LEU A 4 -4.47 -0.06 -5.75
C LEU A 4 -5.87 0.13 -6.31
N GLU A 5 -6.54 1.24 -5.99
CA GLU A 5 -7.88 1.58 -6.51
C GLU A 5 -7.90 1.97 -8.00
N THR A 6 -6.75 2.35 -8.55
CA THR A 6 -6.63 2.82 -9.95
C THR A 6 -6.14 1.75 -10.93
N ILE A 7 -5.80 0.55 -10.45
CA ILE A 7 -5.32 -0.54 -11.31
C ILE A 7 -6.45 -1.05 -12.19
N ASP A 8 -6.18 -1.23 -13.49
CA ASP A 8 -7.08 -1.98 -14.36
C ASP A 8 -6.98 -3.49 -14.09
N THR A 9 -7.97 -4.00 -13.37
CA THR A 9 -8.08 -5.42 -13.03
C THR A 9 -8.58 -6.30 -14.17
N LYS A 10 -8.98 -5.71 -15.31
CA LYS A 10 -9.42 -6.48 -16.50
C LYS A 10 -8.26 -6.97 -17.36
N SER A 11 -7.02 -6.61 -17.06
CA SER A 11 -5.85 -7.14 -17.78
C SER A 11 -5.86 -8.67 -17.74
N THR A 12 -5.91 -9.30 -18.92
CA THR A 12 -6.03 -10.76 -19.08
C THR A 12 -4.71 -11.51 -19.00
N THR A 13 -3.57 -10.80 -19.04
CA THR A 13 -2.24 -11.36 -18.79
C THR A 13 -1.87 -11.19 -17.31
N SER A 14 -1.71 -12.32 -16.62
CA SER A 14 -1.40 -12.40 -15.18
C SER A 14 -0.15 -11.58 -14.80
N ASP A 15 0.88 -11.58 -15.64
CA ASP A 15 2.14 -10.88 -15.36
C ASP A 15 1.98 -9.36 -15.39
N THR A 16 1.09 -8.84 -16.26
CA THR A 16 0.77 -7.41 -16.34
C THR A 16 0.04 -6.96 -15.08
N LEU A 17 -0.97 -7.72 -14.63
CA LEU A 17 -1.72 -7.40 -13.42
C LEU A 17 -0.81 -7.45 -12.18
N LEU A 18 0.07 -8.44 -12.08
CA LEU A 18 1.03 -8.54 -10.98
C LEU A 18 1.98 -7.34 -10.93
N LEU A 19 2.50 -6.91 -12.09
CA LEU A 19 3.36 -5.73 -12.17
C LEU A 19 2.62 -4.47 -11.71
N GLU A 20 1.39 -4.25 -12.17
CA GLU A 20 0.56 -3.10 -11.79
C GLU A 20 0.29 -3.06 -10.28
N VAL A 21 -0.05 -4.21 -9.69
CA VAL A 21 -0.25 -4.39 -8.23
C VAL A 21 1.04 -4.11 -7.46
N CYS A 22 2.17 -4.66 -7.88
CA CYS A 22 3.45 -4.41 -7.21
C CYS A 22 3.86 -2.93 -7.26
N MET A 23 3.61 -2.26 -8.40
CA MET A 23 3.93 -0.84 -8.55
C MET A 23 3.02 0.04 -7.69
N ALA A 24 1.71 -0.25 -7.62
CA ALA A 24 0.78 0.48 -6.78
C ALA A 24 1.10 0.31 -5.28
N ALA A 25 1.34 -0.93 -4.83
CA ALA A 25 1.69 -1.23 -3.44
C ALA A 25 2.99 -0.51 -3.01
N LYS A 26 3.98 -0.40 -3.92
CA LYS A 26 5.19 0.39 -3.67
C LYS A 26 4.88 1.87 -3.40
N TYR A 27 4.05 2.49 -4.24
CA TYR A 27 3.74 3.91 -4.11
C TYR A 27 2.85 4.22 -2.90
N GLU A 28 1.86 3.38 -2.62
CA GLU A 28 1.04 3.51 -1.41
C GLU A 28 1.89 3.33 -0.15
N GLY A 29 2.74 2.30 -0.12
CA GLY A 29 3.70 2.09 0.97
C GLY A 29 4.63 3.29 1.18
N GLN A 30 5.12 3.91 0.09
CA GLN A 30 5.91 5.14 0.15
C GLN A 30 5.12 6.32 0.72
N SER A 31 3.83 6.45 0.39
CA SER A 31 2.99 7.55 0.86
C SER A 31 2.75 7.52 2.38
N ILE A 32 2.78 6.32 2.99
CA ILE A 32 2.56 6.14 4.43
C ILE A 32 3.85 5.97 5.25
N THR A 33 5.01 5.73 4.61
CA THR A 33 6.25 5.39 5.34
C THR A 33 6.73 6.54 6.23
N GLY A 34 6.50 7.79 5.83
CA GLY A 34 6.83 8.96 6.65
C GLY A 34 6.01 9.06 7.94
N TYR A 35 4.81 8.48 7.95
CA TYR A 35 3.92 8.47 9.12
C TYR A 35 4.16 7.26 10.02
N TYR A 36 4.74 6.18 9.48
CA TYR A 36 5.00 4.95 10.22
C TYR A 36 5.66 5.17 11.61
N PRO A 37 6.70 6.01 11.78
CA PRO A 37 7.29 6.27 13.10
C PRO A 37 6.32 6.91 14.11
N ILE A 38 5.41 7.76 13.64
CA ILE A 38 4.40 8.44 14.48
C ILE A 38 3.42 7.40 15.02
N TYR A 39 2.94 6.49 14.17
CA TYR A 39 2.04 5.42 14.58
C TYR A 39 2.76 4.40 15.46
N GLN A 40 4.02 4.06 15.17
CA GLN A 40 4.82 3.17 16.00
C GLN A 40 5.01 3.76 17.41
N THR A 41 5.26 5.07 17.52
CA THR A 41 5.35 5.77 18.82
C THR A 41 4.01 5.81 19.54
N LYS A 42 2.91 6.03 18.82
CA LYS A 42 1.56 6.18 19.40
C LYS A 42 0.95 4.86 19.84
N TYR A 43 1.17 3.80 19.09
CA TYR A 43 0.52 2.50 19.30
C TYR A 43 1.47 1.44 19.88
N ASN A 44 2.80 1.68 19.89
CA ASN A 44 3.82 0.78 20.41
C ASN A 44 3.52 -0.70 20.03
N ASP A 45 3.36 -1.58 21.03
CA ASP A 45 3.10 -3.01 20.84
C ASP A 45 1.60 -3.35 20.70
N TYR A 46 0.68 -2.37 20.80
CA TYR A 46 -0.76 -2.59 20.73
C TYR A 46 -1.28 -2.80 19.30
N GLY A 47 -0.39 -2.85 18.31
CA GLY A 47 -0.72 -2.99 16.89
C GLY A 47 -1.09 -1.64 16.26
N SER A 48 -0.44 -1.30 15.15
CA SER A 48 -0.73 -0.06 14.42
C SER A 48 -1.96 -0.24 13.52
N PRO A 49 -2.94 0.68 13.54
CA PRO A 49 -4.05 0.68 12.60
C PRO A 49 -3.61 1.05 11.17
N ILE A 50 -2.33 1.36 10.91
CA ILE A 50 -1.81 1.58 9.55
C ILE A 50 -2.19 0.42 8.62
N CYS A 51 -2.11 -0.82 9.09
CA CYS A 51 -2.46 -1.99 8.29
C CYS A 51 -3.97 -2.11 8.00
N THR A 52 -4.82 -1.33 8.68
CA THR A 52 -6.27 -1.25 8.42
C THR A 52 -6.67 -0.05 7.56
N VAL A 53 -5.73 0.84 7.22
CA VAL A 53 -5.97 2.04 6.40
C VAL A 53 -5.45 1.85 4.96
N LEU A 54 -4.53 0.91 4.75
CA LEU A 54 -4.10 0.41 3.43
C LEU A 54 -5.16 -0.50 2.79
#